data_AF-A0A091QD20-F1
#
_entry.id   AF-A0A091QD20-F1
#
_cell.length_a   1.000
_cell.length_b   1.000
_cell.length_c   1.000
_cell.angle_alpha   90.00
_cell.angle_beta   90.00
_cell.angle_gamma   90.00
#
_symmetry.space_group_name_H-M   'P 1'
#
loop_
_entity.id
_entity.type
_entity.pdbx_description
1 polymer ?
#
loop_
_entity_poly.entity_id
_entity_poly.type
_entity_poly.pdbx_seq_one_letter_code
_entity_poly.pdbx_strand_id
1 'polypeptide(L)'
;LCPVLFQMSVSQPQSGRGVPCLRCRGTCTGFEPHSWRKICKSCKCSQEDHSLSSDVEDDRKIGRLLSDSKYATLTARVKGGDGVRIYKRNRMIITNPIVSRKDPTFDTITYEWAPPGLTQKLAMQYMELIPKEMQPVAGTDGACYRRRQLMRQLPLYDQDPSQCRGLAAGELKLMEDFVKQYKAE
;
A
#
# COMPACT_ATOMS: atom_id res chain seq x y z
N LEU A 1 18.15 -46.88 8.56
CA LEU A 1 18.70 -45.53 8.83
C LEU A 1 18.62 -44.73 7.54
N CYS A 2 17.50 -44.06 7.27
CA CYS A 2 17.38 -43.14 6.14
C CYS A 2 17.81 -41.74 6.60
N PRO A 3 18.73 -41.06 5.90
CA PRO A 3 19.10 -39.70 6.25
C PRO A 3 17.97 -38.75 5.84
N VAL A 4 17.48 -38.00 6.81
CA VAL A 4 16.48 -36.94 6.63
C VAL A 4 17.18 -35.80 5.87
N LEU A 5 16.77 -35.60 4.62
CA LEU A 5 17.12 -34.42 3.83
C LEU A 5 16.57 -33.19 4.57
N PHE A 6 17.47 -32.35 5.08
CA PHE A 6 17.13 -30.98 5.48
C PHE A 6 16.64 -30.26 4.22
N GLN A 7 15.32 -30.14 4.09
CA GLN A 7 14.71 -29.35 3.05
C GLN A 7 14.97 -27.88 3.39
N MET A 8 15.97 -27.28 2.75
CA MET A 8 16.20 -25.85 2.80
C MET A 8 14.93 -25.16 2.29
N SER A 9 14.27 -24.39 3.15
CA SER A 9 13.10 -23.61 2.80
C SER A 9 13.48 -22.64 1.67
N VAL A 10 12.90 -22.88 0.50
CA VAL A 10 13.06 -22.01 -0.66
C VAL A 10 12.55 -20.62 -0.26
N SER A 11 13.48 -19.69 -0.09
CA SER A 11 13.18 -18.29 0.18
C SER A 11 12.35 -17.75 -0.98
N GLN A 12 11.07 -17.47 -0.74
CA GLN A 12 10.22 -16.80 -1.71
C GLN A 12 10.90 -15.50 -2.17
N PRO A 13 10.97 -15.22 -3.49
CA PRO A 13 11.74 -14.09 -3.99
C PRO A 13 11.24 -12.82 -3.34
N GLN A 14 12.15 -12.03 -2.75
CA GLN A 14 11.79 -10.67 -2.37
C GLN A 14 11.49 -9.92 -3.67
N SER A 15 10.20 -9.63 -3.90
CA SER A 15 9.74 -8.92 -5.08
C SER A 15 10.50 -7.60 -5.20
N GLY A 16 11.09 -7.34 -6.36
CA GLY A 16 11.79 -6.10 -6.66
C GLY A 16 13.32 -6.16 -6.71
N ARG A 17 13.97 -7.33 -6.77
CA ARG A 17 15.42 -7.39 -7.08
C ARG A 17 15.73 -6.60 -8.36
N GLY A 18 16.76 -5.76 -8.29
CA GLY A 18 17.20 -4.97 -9.44
C GLY A 18 16.36 -3.72 -9.74
N VAL A 19 15.28 -3.45 -9.00
CA VAL A 19 14.49 -2.22 -9.22
C VAL A 19 15.28 -0.99 -8.76
N PRO A 20 15.34 0.08 -9.57
CA PRO A 20 16.14 1.28 -9.26
C PRO A 20 15.63 2.00 -8.00
N CYS A 21 16.56 2.64 -7.28
CA CYS A 21 16.21 3.44 -6.11
C CYS A 21 15.71 4.82 -6.53
N LEU A 22 14.50 5.17 -6.09
CA LEU A 22 13.88 6.48 -6.30
C LEU A 22 14.61 7.61 -5.54
N ARG A 23 15.33 7.27 -4.47
CA ARG A 23 16.06 8.25 -3.65
C ARG A 23 17.49 8.49 -4.13
N CYS A 24 18.17 7.47 -4.65
CA CYS A 24 19.60 7.54 -4.96
C CYS A 24 19.93 8.16 -6.33
N ARG A 25 18.93 8.59 -7.10
CA ARG A 25 19.08 9.26 -8.41
C ARG A 25 20.07 8.54 -9.34
N GLY A 26 19.98 7.21 -9.40
CA GLY A 26 20.83 6.38 -10.28
C GLY A 26 22.14 5.87 -9.66
N THR A 27 22.51 6.30 -8.44
CA THR A 27 23.73 5.79 -7.76
C THR A 27 23.59 4.34 -7.29
N CYS A 28 22.35 3.87 -7.10
CA CYS A 28 22.09 2.50 -6.70
C CYS A 28 21.89 1.60 -7.93
N THR A 29 22.64 0.51 -7.99
CA THR A 29 22.60 -0.50 -9.07
C THR A 29 21.33 -1.36 -9.08
N GLY A 30 20.40 -1.11 -8.16
CA GLY A 30 19.14 -1.84 -8.02
C GLY A 30 18.97 -2.41 -6.61
N PHE A 31 17.73 -2.77 -6.25
CA PHE A 31 17.45 -3.30 -4.92
C PHE A 31 18.16 -4.63 -4.69
N GLU A 32 19.04 -4.65 -3.69
CA GLU A 32 19.62 -5.89 -3.19
C GLU A 32 19.10 -6.16 -1.77
N PRO A 33 18.27 -7.18 -1.59
CA PRO A 33 17.61 -7.42 -0.30
C PRO A 33 18.58 -7.92 0.76
N HIS A 34 18.46 -7.40 1.99
CA HIS A 34 19.10 -8.00 3.15
C HIS A 34 18.35 -9.26 3.60
N SER A 35 19.08 -10.20 4.22
CA SER A 35 18.48 -11.41 4.80
C SER A 35 17.54 -11.15 5.99
N TRP A 36 17.70 -10.01 6.69
CA TRP A 36 16.97 -9.70 7.92
C TRP A 36 16.49 -8.25 8.04
N ARG A 37 17.13 -7.29 7.35
CA ARG A 37 16.69 -5.88 7.32
C ARG A 37 15.85 -5.58 6.07
N LYS A 38 14.85 -4.70 6.20
CA LYS A 38 14.03 -4.21 5.07
C LYS A 38 14.69 -3.05 4.31
N ILE A 39 15.99 -3.16 4.08
CA ILE A 39 16.80 -2.14 3.39
C ILE A 39 17.64 -2.77 2.29
N CYS A 40 18.00 -1.97 1.30
CA CYS A 40 18.92 -2.31 0.25
C CYS A 40 20.34 -2.45 0.81
N LYS A 41 21.04 -3.54 0.50
CA LYS A 41 22.43 -3.74 0.89
C LYS A 41 23.35 -2.70 0.23
N SER A 42 23.09 -2.31 -1.02
CA SER A 42 23.92 -1.40 -1.80
C SER A 42 23.82 0.05 -1.33
N CYS A 43 22.60 0.59 -1.19
CA CYS A 43 22.41 2.02 -0.90
C CYS A 43 21.80 2.34 0.47
N LYS A 44 21.49 1.31 1.28
CA LYS A 44 20.85 1.41 2.60
C LYS A 44 19.47 2.09 2.65
N CYS A 45 18.91 2.48 1.50
CA CYS A 45 17.54 2.95 1.39
C CYS A 45 16.56 1.79 1.65
N SER A 46 15.35 2.09 2.10
CA SER A 46 14.39 1.05 2.45
C SER A 46 13.79 0.40 1.19
N GLN A 47 13.17 -0.77 1.34
CA GLN A 47 12.54 -1.48 0.23
C GLN A 47 11.50 -0.63 -0.52
N GLU A 48 10.78 0.25 0.18
CA GLU A 48 9.83 1.19 -0.41
C GLU A 48 10.48 2.28 -1.29
N ASP A 49 11.75 2.63 -1.05
CA ASP A 49 12.51 3.52 -1.93
C ASP A 49 12.91 2.81 -3.24
N HIS A 50 12.69 1.49 -3.32
CA HIS A 50 12.98 0.65 -4.47
C HIS A 50 11.73 0.06 -5.12
N SER A 51 10.65 -0.15 -4.39
CA SER A 51 9.45 -0.80 -4.93
C SER A 51 8.24 -0.17 -4.27
N LEU A 52 7.70 0.87 -4.89
CA LEU A 52 6.39 1.40 -4.52
C LEU A 52 5.32 0.43 -5.00
N SER A 53 4.32 0.14 -4.14
CA SER A 53 3.14 -0.60 -4.57
C SER A 53 2.36 0.19 -5.61
N SER A 54 1.74 -0.56 -6.52
CA SER A 54 0.75 -0.03 -7.44
C SER A 54 -0.55 0.30 -6.71
N ASP A 55 -1.35 1.19 -7.30
CA ASP A 55 -2.69 1.53 -6.82
C ASP A 55 -3.55 0.27 -6.60
N VAL A 56 -3.47 -0.70 -7.51
CA VAL A 56 -4.25 -1.95 -7.40
C VAL A 56 -3.80 -2.80 -6.22
N GLU A 57 -2.50 -2.87 -5.94
CA GLU A 57 -1.97 -3.59 -4.78
C GLU A 57 -2.38 -2.92 -3.46
N ASP A 58 -2.34 -1.59 -3.41
CA ASP A 58 -2.80 -0.83 -2.25
C ASP A 58 -4.29 -1.04 -2.00
N ASP A 59 -5.12 -1.05 -3.05
CA ASP A 59 -6.55 -1.34 -2.91
C ASP A 59 -6.81 -2.76 -2.43
N ARG A 60 -6.00 -3.74 -2.84
CA ARG A 60 -6.09 -5.12 -2.33
C ARG A 60 -5.67 -5.21 -0.86
N LYS A 61 -4.62 -4.50 -0.45
CA LYS A 61 -4.18 -4.45 0.96
C LYS A 61 -5.27 -3.87 1.86
N ILE A 62 -5.77 -2.69 1.50
CA ILE A 62 -6.87 -2.04 2.23
C ILE A 62 -8.14 -2.89 2.14
N GLY A 63 -8.42 -3.47 0.98
CA GLY A 63 -9.54 -4.40 0.79
C GLY A 63 -9.53 -5.54 1.80
N ARG A 64 -8.39 -6.24 1.95
CA ARG A 64 -8.23 -7.31 2.94
C ARG A 64 -8.45 -6.83 4.38
N LEU A 65 -7.93 -5.66 4.73
CA LEU A 65 -8.12 -5.07 6.05
C LEU A 65 -9.61 -4.86 6.36
N LEU A 66 -10.36 -4.30 5.42
CA LEU A 66 -11.73 -3.85 5.66
C LEU A 66 -12.81 -4.93 5.45
N SER A 67 -12.52 -5.99 4.68
CA SER A 67 -13.51 -6.96 4.18
C SER A 67 -14.38 -7.64 5.22
N ASP A 68 -13.81 -7.94 6.39
CA ASP A 68 -14.48 -8.66 7.48
C ASP A 68 -14.67 -7.76 8.71
N SER A 69 -14.65 -6.44 8.50
CA SER A 69 -14.85 -5.43 9.53
C SER A 69 -16.19 -4.69 9.33
N LYS A 70 -16.55 -3.85 10.30
CA LYS A 70 -17.66 -2.89 10.17
C LYS A 70 -17.56 -1.97 8.94
N TYR A 71 -16.37 -1.87 8.34
CA TYR A 71 -16.11 -1.06 7.15
C TYR A 71 -16.18 -1.83 5.82
N ALA A 72 -16.70 -3.06 5.81
CA ALA A 72 -16.79 -3.90 4.62
C ALA A 72 -17.51 -3.24 3.42
N THR A 73 -18.41 -2.28 3.69
CA THR A 73 -19.13 -1.50 2.67
C THR A 73 -18.21 -0.65 1.78
N LEU A 74 -17.04 -0.26 2.30
CA LEU A 74 -15.99 0.46 1.59
C LEU A 74 -15.20 -0.41 0.61
N THR A 75 -15.55 -1.69 0.47
CA THR A 75 -14.89 -2.62 -0.45
C THR A 75 -15.87 -3.14 -1.52
N ALA A 76 -15.33 -3.59 -2.65
CA ALA A 76 -16.07 -4.23 -3.74
C ALA A 76 -15.47 -5.61 -4.05
N ARG A 77 -16.32 -6.59 -4.37
CA ARG A 77 -15.86 -7.89 -4.89
C ARG A 77 -15.36 -7.74 -6.32
N VAL A 78 -14.22 -8.33 -6.62
CA VAL A 78 -13.68 -8.40 -7.99
C VAL A 78 -14.43 -9.50 -8.76
N LYS A 79 -14.98 -9.17 -9.94
CA LYS A 79 -15.64 -10.15 -10.81
C LYS A 79 -14.61 -11.17 -11.31
N GLY A 80 -14.91 -12.46 -11.18
CA GLY A 80 -14.04 -13.54 -11.66
C GLY A 80 -12.77 -13.77 -10.83
N GLY A 81 -12.66 -13.19 -9.63
CA GLY A 81 -11.58 -13.50 -8.69
C GLY A 81 -12.03 -14.47 -7.59
N ASP A 82 -11.05 -15.05 -6.87
CA ASP A 82 -11.21 -16.01 -5.76
C ASP A 82 -11.86 -15.40 -4.50
N GLY A 83 -12.95 -14.64 -4.64
CA GLY A 83 -13.60 -13.93 -3.55
C GLY A 83 -12.87 -12.66 -3.07
N VAL A 84 -11.76 -12.30 -3.72
CA VAL A 84 -10.95 -11.11 -3.35
C VAL A 84 -11.78 -9.83 -3.44
N ARG A 85 -11.68 -9.02 -2.38
CA ARG A 85 -12.29 -7.70 -2.29
C ARG A 85 -11.23 -6.61 -2.36
N ILE A 86 -11.55 -5.54 -3.06
CA ILE A 86 -10.70 -4.35 -3.23
C ILE A 86 -11.34 -3.14 -2.57
N TYR A 87 -10.53 -2.23 -2.04
CA TYR A 87 -11.00 -0.96 -1.53
C TYR A 87 -11.60 -0.10 -2.65
N LYS A 88 -12.76 0.50 -2.39
CA LYS A 88 -13.38 1.51 -3.25
C LYS A 88 -12.67 2.83 -3.00
N ARG A 89 -11.49 3.02 -3.61
CA ARG A 89 -10.68 4.24 -3.47
C ARG A 89 -11.52 5.48 -3.77
N ASN A 90 -11.60 6.38 -2.80
CA ASN A 90 -12.23 7.70 -2.97
C ASN A 90 -11.19 8.69 -3.52
N ARG A 91 -11.22 8.97 -4.83
CA ARG A 91 -10.40 10.02 -5.45
C ARG A 91 -11.18 11.33 -5.45
N MET A 92 -10.56 12.41 -5.01
CA MET A 92 -11.17 13.74 -5.02
C MET A 92 -10.56 14.57 -6.14
N ILE A 93 -11.39 15.01 -7.09
CA ILE A 93 -11.00 15.87 -8.20
C ILE A 93 -11.57 17.26 -7.93
N ILE A 94 -10.72 18.28 -7.96
CA ILE A 94 -11.07 19.68 -7.78
C ILE A 94 -10.77 20.40 -9.09
N THR A 95 -11.75 21.10 -9.63
CA THR A 95 -11.61 21.88 -10.86
C THR A 95 -11.87 23.35 -10.54
N ASN A 96 -10.84 24.17 -10.60
CA ASN A 96 -10.91 25.60 -10.34
C ASN A 96 -10.95 26.36 -11.67
N PRO A 97 -11.97 27.20 -11.93
CA PRO A 97 -12.02 28.03 -13.13
C PRO A 97 -10.97 29.13 -13.06
N ILE A 98 -10.17 29.28 -14.11
CA ILE A 98 -9.19 30.36 -14.26
C ILE A 98 -9.83 31.47 -15.10
N VAL A 99 -10.39 32.46 -14.41
CA VAL A 99 -11.05 33.63 -15.03
C VAL A 99 -9.98 34.67 -15.42
N SER A 100 -9.15 34.35 -16.41
CA SER A 100 -8.06 35.26 -16.83
C SER A 100 -8.11 35.71 -18.29
N ARG A 101 -8.70 34.97 -19.24
CA ARG A 101 -8.72 35.39 -20.66
C ARG A 101 -9.96 34.89 -21.42
N LYS A 102 -10.09 35.37 -22.67
CA LYS A 102 -11.13 35.10 -23.68
C LYS A 102 -11.54 33.62 -23.83
N ASP A 103 -10.73 32.68 -23.37
CA ASP A 103 -11.05 31.26 -23.30
C ASP A 103 -11.05 30.79 -21.83
N PRO A 104 -12.15 30.18 -21.35
CA PRO A 104 -12.19 29.62 -20.00
C PRO A 104 -11.21 28.44 -19.92
N THR A 105 -10.21 28.56 -19.05
CA THR A 105 -9.29 27.47 -18.71
C THR A 105 -9.60 26.97 -17.30
N PHE A 106 -9.36 25.69 -17.05
CA PHE A 106 -9.65 25.06 -15.77
C PHE A 106 -8.38 24.42 -15.20
N ASP A 107 -8.04 24.75 -13.96
CA ASP A 107 -7.01 24.03 -13.21
C ASP A 107 -7.64 22.81 -12.55
N THR A 108 -7.12 21.61 -12.81
CA THR A 108 -7.67 20.37 -12.26
C THR A 108 -6.63 19.69 -11.37
N ILE A 109 -6.95 19.63 -10.08
CA ILE A 109 -6.15 18.96 -9.07
C ILE A 109 -6.83 17.63 -8.73
N THR A 110 -6.06 16.54 -8.82
CA THR A 110 -6.54 15.21 -8.44
C THR A 110 -5.82 14.73 -7.19
N TYR A 111 -6.56 14.53 -6.10
CA TYR A 111 -6.09 13.82 -4.92
C TYR A 111 -6.34 12.31 -5.11
N GLU A 112 -5.29 11.51 -4.97
CA GLU A 112 -5.35 10.05 -5.10
C GLU A 112 -6.15 9.39 -3.97
N TRP A 113 -6.41 10.11 -2.88
CA TRP A 113 -7.22 9.63 -1.78
C TRP A 113 -7.86 10.79 -1.03
N ALA A 114 -9.11 10.61 -0.60
CA ALA A 114 -9.80 11.44 0.37
C ALA A 114 -10.53 10.55 1.39
N PRO A 115 -10.73 11.04 2.63
CA PRO A 115 -11.48 10.28 3.64
C PRO A 115 -12.88 9.90 3.13
N PRO A 116 -13.33 8.65 3.35
CA PRO A 116 -14.67 8.23 2.95
C PRO A 116 -15.74 8.86 3.85
N GLY A 117 -16.95 9.06 3.32
CA GLY A 117 -18.11 9.53 4.09
C GLY A 117 -18.14 11.03 4.39
N LEU A 118 -17.23 11.81 3.83
CA LEU A 118 -17.22 13.28 3.96
C LEU A 118 -17.83 13.98 2.74
N THR A 119 -18.37 15.17 2.95
CA THR A 119 -18.67 16.10 1.85
C THR A 119 -17.37 16.61 1.23
N GLN A 120 -17.42 17.06 -0.03
CA GLN A 120 -16.24 17.61 -0.70
C GLN A 120 -15.62 18.78 0.08
N LYS A 121 -16.44 19.67 0.64
CA LYS A 121 -15.98 20.80 1.46
C LYS A 121 -15.16 20.35 2.67
N LEU A 122 -15.66 19.36 3.42
CA LEU A 122 -14.94 18.82 4.59
C LEU A 122 -13.67 18.07 4.18
N ALA A 123 -13.71 17.34 3.08
CA ALA A 123 -12.52 16.68 2.54
C ALA A 123 -11.44 17.69 2.11
N MET A 124 -11.82 18.83 1.53
CA MET A 124 -10.88 19.91 1.21
C MET A 124 -10.24 20.50 2.47
N GLN A 125 -11.05 20.83 3.48
CA GLN A 125 -10.54 21.34 4.76
C GLN A 125 -9.59 20.34 5.44
N TYR A 126 -9.91 19.04 5.36
CA TYR A 126 -9.00 18.00 5.84
C TYR A 126 -7.67 18.00 5.09
N MET A 127 -7.68 18.13 3.75
CA MET A 127 -6.43 18.21 2.97
C MET A 127 -5.61 19.46 3.31
N GLU A 128 -6.24 20.58 3.65
CA GLU A 128 -5.56 21.80 4.08
C GLU A 128 -4.78 21.64 5.40
N LEU A 129 -5.19 20.71 6.27
CA LEU A 129 -4.49 20.40 7.52
C LEU A 129 -3.25 19.51 7.32
N ILE A 130 -3.08 18.92 6.13
CA ILE A 130 -1.90 18.13 5.80
C ILE A 130 -0.83 19.05 5.20
N PRO A 131 0.45 18.95 5.63
CA PRO A 131 1.56 19.67 5.00
C PRO A 131 1.54 19.50 3.48
N LYS A 132 1.77 20.58 2.73
CA LYS A 132 1.55 20.63 1.27
C LYS A 132 2.33 19.54 0.52
N GLU A 133 3.56 19.28 0.96
CA GLU A 133 4.47 18.28 0.45
C GLU A 133 4.05 16.83 0.76
N MET A 134 3.10 16.61 1.68
CA MET A 134 2.57 15.30 2.07
C MET A 134 1.15 15.06 1.55
N GLN A 135 0.53 16.05 0.91
CA GLN A 135 -0.80 15.91 0.33
C GLN A 135 -0.77 14.89 -0.82
N PRO A 136 -1.74 13.97 -0.90
CA PRO A 136 -1.71 12.88 -1.88
C PRO A 136 -2.17 13.35 -3.27
N VAL A 137 -1.61 14.44 -3.78
CA VAL A 137 -1.90 14.97 -5.11
C VAL A 137 -1.19 14.11 -6.16
N ALA A 138 -1.93 13.67 -7.18
CA ALA A 138 -1.43 12.77 -8.21
C ALA A 138 -0.17 13.34 -8.88
N GLY A 139 0.85 12.50 -9.03
CA GLY A 139 2.13 12.87 -9.65
C GLY A 139 3.08 13.67 -8.75
N THR A 140 2.74 13.92 -7.48
CA THR A 140 3.60 14.65 -6.53
C THR A 140 4.31 13.71 -5.55
N ASP A 141 5.35 14.23 -4.88
CA ASP A 141 6.04 13.53 -3.79
C ASP A 141 5.10 13.13 -2.65
N GLY A 142 4.03 13.90 -2.42
CA GLY A 142 3.02 13.59 -1.39
C GLY A 142 2.18 12.36 -1.74
N ALA A 143 1.90 12.10 -3.02
CA ALA A 143 1.30 10.83 -3.46
C ALA A 143 2.25 9.64 -3.21
N CYS A 144 3.53 9.79 -3.56
CA CYS A 144 4.55 8.78 -3.26
C CYS A 144 4.69 8.54 -1.74
N TYR A 145 4.67 9.61 -0.95
CA TYR A 145 4.70 9.55 0.51
C TYR A 145 3.52 8.74 1.05
N ARG A 146 2.30 8.99 0.56
CA ARG A 146 1.12 8.23 0.98
C ARG A 146 1.28 6.73 0.69
N ARG A 147 1.75 6.34 -0.50
CA ARG A 147 1.98 4.92 -0.84
C ARG A 147 3.04 4.29 0.06
N ARG A 148 4.11 5.02 0.37
CA ARG A 148 5.13 4.61 1.34
C ARG A 148 4.53 4.36 2.72
N GLN A 149 3.67 5.27 3.19
CA GLN A 149 2.97 5.10 4.47
C GLN A 149 2.07 3.86 4.48
N LEU A 150 1.29 3.61 3.42
CA LEU A 150 0.48 2.41 3.32
C LEU A 150 1.31 1.12 3.38
N MET A 151 2.46 1.09 2.70
CA MET A 151 3.33 -0.10 2.74
C MET A 151 3.90 -0.36 4.15
N ARG A 152 4.18 0.70 4.91
CA ARG A 152 4.67 0.58 6.29
C ARG A 152 3.57 0.16 7.26
N GLN A 153 2.39 0.75 7.12
CA GLN A 153 1.27 0.59 8.03
C GLN A 153 0.46 -0.67 7.77
N LEU A 154 0.44 -1.17 6.53
CA LEU A 154 -0.32 -2.35 6.12
C LEU A 154 0.57 -3.44 5.50
N PRO A 155 1.53 -4.02 6.25
CA PRO A 155 2.24 -5.20 5.80
C PRO A 155 1.30 -6.38 5.53
N LEU A 156 1.58 -7.15 4.48
CA LEU A 156 0.73 -8.28 4.10
C LEU A 156 0.68 -9.38 5.16
N TYR A 157 1.82 -9.64 5.79
CA TYR A 157 1.97 -10.66 6.81
C TYR A 157 1.30 -10.29 8.14
N ASP A 158 0.70 -9.10 8.30
CA ASP A 158 -0.12 -8.78 9.47
C ASP A 158 -1.57 -9.29 9.31
N GLN A 159 -1.95 -9.65 8.08
CA GLN A 159 -3.33 -9.95 7.68
C GLN A 159 -3.49 -11.36 7.10
N ASP A 160 -2.41 -11.93 6.56
CA ASP A 160 -2.43 -13.17 5.79
C ASP A 160 -1.32 -14.11 6.29
N PRO A 161 -1.67 -15.18 7.03
CA PRO A 161 -0.71 -16.16 7.55
C PRO A 161 0.16 -16.79 6.46
N SER A 162 -0.33 -16.88 5.22
CA SER A 162 0.45 -17.43 4.09
C SER A 162 1.65 -16.55 3.71
N GLN A 163 1.64 -15.28 4.13
CA GLN A 163 2.71 -14.31 3.88
C GLN A 163 3.73 -14.26 5.02
N CYS A 164 3.45 -14.93 6.14
CA CYS A 164 4.36 -15.04 7.26
C CYS A 164 5.45 -16.07 7.00
N ARG A 165 6.68 -15.76 7.39
CA ARG A 165 7.80 -16.69 7.28
C ARG A 165 7.99 -17.38 8.61
N GLY A 166 7.89 -18.71 8.61
CA GLY A 166 8.24 -19.53 9.78
C GLY A 166 7.15 -19.67 10.83
N LEU A 167 5.88 -19.46 10.47
CA LEU A 167 4.78 -19.88 11.36
C LEU A 167 4.75 -21.41 11.45
N ALA A 168 4.71 -21.93 12.68
CA ALA A 168 4.42 -23.33 12.93
C ALA A 168 2.94 -23.63 12.64
N ALA A 169 2.61 -24.90 12.39
CA ALA A 169 1.25 -25.32 12.05
C ALA A 169 0.20 -24.91 13.08
N GLY A 170 0.54 -24.92 14.39
CA GLY A 170 -0.35 -24.47 15.46
C GLY A 170 -0.52 -22.94 15.52
N GLU A 171 0.50 -22.18 15.10
CA GLU A 171 0.48 -20.71 15.13
C GLU A 171 -0.36 -20.12 13.99
N LEU A 172 -0.46 -20.83 12.86
CA LEU A 172 -1.35 -20.44 11.75
C LEU A 172 -2.77 -20.18 12.26
N LYS A 173 -3.29 -21.12 13.05
CA LYS A 173 -4.66 -21.02 13.56
C LYS A 173 -4.84 -19.85 14.53
N LEU A 174 -3.86 -19.66 15.42
CA LEU A 174 -3.86 -18.53 16.36
C LEU A 174 -3.84 -17.19 15.62
N MET A 175 -3.08 -17.09 14.54
CA MET A 175 -3.03 -15.88 13.73
C MET A 175 -4.34 -15.62 12.98
N GLU A 176 -4.96 -16.65 12.39
CA GLU A 176 -6.28 -16.54 11.76
C GLU A 176 -7.34 -16.05 12.76
N ASP A 177 -7.35 -16.62 13.97
CA ASP A 177 -8.31 -16.28 15.01
C ASP A 177 -8.07 -14.86 15.54
N PHE A 178 -6.81 -14.45 15.74
CA PHE A 178 -6.43 -13.07 16.06
C PHE A 178 -6.94 -12.10 14.99
N VAL A 179 -6.70 -12.41 13.71
CA VAL A 179 -7.15 -11.58 12.59
C VAL A 179 -8.66 -11.42 12.57
N LYS A 180 -9.38 -12.51 12.80
CA LYS A 180 -10.84 -12.50 12.88
C LYS A 180 -11.34 -11.66 14.06
N GLN A 181 -10.69 -11.77 15.21
CA GLN A 181 -11.10 -11.08 16.44
C GLN A 181 -10.97 -9.56 16.30
N TYR A 182 -9.78 -9.02 15.96
CA TYR A 182 -9.62 -7.57 15.92
C TYR A 182 -10.44 -6.91 14.80
N LYS A 183 -10.77 -7.64 13.72
CA LYS A 183 -11.65 -7.11 12.66
C LYS A 183 -13.10 -6.98 13.11
N ALA A 184 -13.51 -7.78 14.10
CA ALA A 184 -14.85 -7.74 14.65
C ALA A 184 -15.08 -6.57 15.63
N GLU A 185 -14.01 -5.93 16.11
CA GLU A 185 -14.04 -4.75 17.01
C GLU A 185 -14.40 -3.43 16.27
#